data_AF-A0A972VI47-F1
#
_entry.id   AF-A0A972VI47-F1
#
_cell.length_a   1.000
_cell.length_b   1.000
_cell.length_c   1.000
_cell.angle_alpha   90.00
_cell.angle_beta   90.00
_cell.angle_gamma   90.00
#
_symmetry.space_group_name_H-M   'P 1'
#
loop_
_entity.id
_entity.type
_entity.pdbx_description
1 polymer ?
#
loop_
_entity_poly.entity_id
_entity_poly.type
_entity_poly.pdbx_seq_one_letter_code
_entity_poly.pdbx_strand_id
1 'polypeptide(L)'
;IRQLNLAHFTMIYDQGVGAKEKALAYAIKACELNPCQVAMQELWMMPQFSPSMIDKIMEFCQTHVSDFEKNKAKYARMHGIQERLGAARIACRILLKYGPGKLSKKEIEDYQSQFRAYMAELTEKHNVMRW
;
A
#
# COMPACT_ATOMS: atom_id res chain seq x y z
N ILE A 1 14.86 2.86 -0.07
CA ILE A 1 15.34 3.08 -1.45
C ILE A 1 15.94 1.81 -2.05
N ARG A 2 17.01 1.19 -1.49
CA ARG A 2 17.61 -0.03 -2.06
C ARG A 2 16.61 -1.17 -2.34
N GLN A 3 15.72 -1.47 -1.40
CA GLN A 3 14.72 -2.54 -1.58
C GLN A 3 13.67 -2.20 -2.65
N LEU A 4 13.26 -0.93 -2.74
CA LEU A 4 12.33 -0.48 -3.77
C LEU A 4 12.93 -0.60 -5.17
N ASN A 5 14.20 -0.19 -5.34
CA ASN A 5 14.90 -0.33 -6.62
C ASN A 5 15.04 -1.81 -6.99
N LEU A 6 15.40 -2.66 -6.04
CA LEU A 6 15.48 -4.11 -6.27
C LEU A 6 14.11 -4.68 -6.67
N ALA A 7 13.02 -4.25 -6.04
CA ALA A 7 11.67 -4.66 -6.43
C ALA A 7 11.36 -4.27 -7.88
N HIS A 8 11.55 -2.99 -8.22
CA HIS A 8 11.27 -2.45 -9.55
C HIS A 8 12.08 -3.16 -10.65
N PHE A 9 13.41 -3.23 -10.49
CA PHE A 9 14.27 -3.82 -11.50
C PHE A 9 14.06 -5.33 -11.64
N THR A 10 13.88 -6.06 -10.53
CA THR A 10 13.58 -7.50 -10.58
C THR A 10 12.20 -7.74 -11.22
N MET A 11 11.23 -6.87 -10.98
CA MET A 11 9.90 -7.01 -11.57
C MET A 11 9.90 -6.80 -13.09
N ILE A 12 10.68 -5.84 -13.59
CA ILE A 12 10.66 -5.48 -15.02
C ILE A 12 11.64 -6.33 -15.83
N TYR A 13 12.88 -6.51 -15.36
CA TYR A 13 13.98 -7.00 -16.20
C TYR A 13 14.38 -8.44 -15.92
N ASP A 14 14.04 -9.00 -14.74
CA ASP A 14 14.40 -10.37 -14.39
C ASP A 14 13.35 -11.37 -14.90
N GLN A 15 13.81 -12.30 -15.74
CA GLN A 15 13.02 -13.41 -16.30
C GLN A 15 13.32 -14.75 -15.63
N GLY A 16 14.16 -14.77 -14.59
CA GLY A 16 14.48 -15.97 -13.84
C GLY A 16 13.25 -16.58 -13.16
N VAL A 17 13.29 -17.89 -12.98
CA VAL A 17 12.29 -18.62 -12.19
C VAL A 17 12.27 -18.03 -10.77
N GLY A 18 11.10 -17.62 -10.29
CA GLY A 18 10.96 -17.01 -8.95
C GLY A 18 11.30 -15.52 -8.86
N ALA A 19 11.69 -14.87 -9.97
CA ALA A 19 12.03 -13.45 -9.99
C ALA A 19 10.86 -12.57 -9.51
N LYS A 20 9.63 -12.95 -9.88
CA LYS A 20 8.43 -12.22 -9.53
C LYS A 20 8.19 -12.29 -8.01
N GLU A 21 8.25 -13.47 -7.41
CA GLU A 21 8.12 -13.66 -5.95
C GLU A 21 9.18 -12.89 -5.17
N LYS A 22 10.41 -12.86 -5.70
CA LYS A 22 11.52 -12.10 -5.13
C LYS A 22 11.28 -10.59 -5.23
N ALA A 23 10.76 -10.11 -6.36
CA ALA A 23 10.36 -8.72 -6.53
C ALA A 23 9.28 -8.31 -5.52
N LEU A 24 8.26 -9.16 -5.34
CA LEU A 24 7.22 -8.95 -4.33
C LEU A 24 7.80 -8.85 -2.91
N ALA A 25 8.71 -9.77 -2.55
CA ALA A 25 9.36 -9.74 -1.25
C ALA A 25 10.16 -8.45 -1.02
N TYR A 26 10.83 -7.94 -2.06
CA TYR A 26 11.53 -6.65 -1.99
C TYR A 26 10.57 -5.47 -1.84
N ALA A 27 9.42 -5.47 -2.51
CA ALA A 27 8.42 -4.40 -2.37
C ALA A 27 7.78 -4.40 -0.98
N ILE A 28 7.38 -5.56 -0.46
CA ILE A 28 6.86 -5.70 0.91
C ILE A 28 7.89 -5.17 1.91
N LYS A 29 9.15 -5.62 1.81
CA LYS A 29 10.23 -5.15 2.69
C LYS A 29 10.48 -3.65 2.55
N ALA A 30 10.33 -3.07 1.37
CA ALA A 30 10.43 -1.63 1.18
C ALA A 30 9.33 -0.88 1.94
N CYS A 31 8.10 -1.39 1.90
CA CYS A 31 6.95 -0.84 2.63
C CYS A 31 7.11 -0.97 4.15
N GLU A 32 7.65 -2.08 4.64
CA GLU A 32 7.91 -2.27 6.08
C GLU A 32 8.99 -1.33 6.61
N LEU A 33 10.08 -1.15 5.86
CA LEU A 33 11.19 -0.28 6.25
C LEU A 33 10.80 1.20 6.22
N ASN A 34 10.04 1.60 5.21
CA ASN A 34 9.53 2.96 5.10
C ASN A 34 8.14 2.93 4.45
N PRO A 35 7.06 2.91 5.26
CA PRO A 35 5.71 2.93 4.75
C PRO A 35 5.41 4.29 4.14
N CYS A 36 5.71 4.41 2.85
CA CYS A 36 5.49 5.61 2.04
C CYS A 36 4.68 5.28 0.80
N GLN A 37 4.13 6.32 0.19
CA GLN A 37 3.25 6.19 -0.96
C GLN A 37 3.95 5.49 -2.14
N VAL A 38 5.23 5.78 -2.38
CA VAL A 38 5.96 5.20 -3.53
C VAL A 38 6.12 3.68 -3.41
N ALA A 39 6.41 3.17 -2.21
CA ALA A 39 6.55 1.73 -2.02
C ALA A 39 5.22 0.99 -2.23
N MET A 40 4.10 1.57 -1.79
CA MET A 40 2.76 1.00 -2.05
C MET A 40 2.32 1.12 -3.50
N GLN A 41 2.75 2.15 -4.23
CA GLN A 41 2.51 2.24 -5.67
C GLN A 41 3.15 1.07 -6.42
N GLU A 42 4.30 0.59 -5.95
CA GLU A 42 4.94 -0.56 -6.56
C GLU A 42 4.11 -1.83 -6.38
N LEU A 43 3.59 -2.07 -5.18
CA LEU A 43 2.64 -3.16 -4.94
C LEU A 43 1.34 -3.02 -5.74
N TRP A 44 0.87 -1.80 -6.01
CA TRP A 44 -0.29 -1.55 -6.87
C TRP A 44 -0.04 -1.92 -8.33
N MET A 45 1.19 -1.73 -8.82
CA MET A 45 1.56 -2.03 -10.21
C MET A 45 1.83 -3.53 -10.43
N MET A 46 2.35 -4.22 -9.42
CA MET A 46 2.77 -5.62 -9.54
C MET A 46 1.73 -6.61 -10.12
N PRO A 47 0.43 -6.55 -9.75
CA PRO A 47 -0.60 -7.43 -10.32
C PRO A 47 -0.74 -7.34 -11.84
N GLN A 48 -0.30 -6.25 -12.47
CA GLN A 48 -0.31 -6.10 -13.94
C GLN A 48 0.70 -7.02 -14.62
N PHE A 49 1.80 -7.33 -13.94
CA PHE A 49 2.86 -8.20 -14.47
C PHE A 49 2.79 -9.63 -13.92
N SER A 50 2.14 -9.83 -12.77
CA SER A 50 1.96 -11.15 -12.16
C SER A 50 0.65 -11.23 -11.36
N PRO A 51 -0.47 -11.61 -12.00
CA PRO A 51 -1.78 -11.70 -11.34
C PRO A 51 -1.82 -12.73 -10.19
N SER A 52 -0.97 -13.75 -10.21
CA SER A 52 -0.89 -14.78 -9.16
C SER A 52 -0.51 -14.24 -7.78
N MET A 53 0.02 -13.01 -7.71
CA MET A 53 0.41 -12.37 -6.45
C MET A 53 -0.70 -11.64 -5.72
N ILE A 54 -1.86 -11.47 -6.36
CA ILE A 54 -2.95 -10.63 -5.84
C ILE A 54 -3.30 -11.00 -4.40
N ASP A 55 -3.38 -12.30 -4.07
CA ASP A 55 -3.71 -12.75 -2.72
C ASP A 55 -2.70 -12.29 -1.67
N LYS A 56 -1.40 -12.46 -1.93
CA LYS A 56 -0.34 -12.02 -1.02
C LYS A 56 -0.29 -10.51 -0.86
N ILE A 57 -0.51 -9.78 -1.95
CA ILE A 57 -0.55 -8.31 -1.94
C ILE A 57 -1.76 -7.84 -1.13
N MET A 58 -2.92 -8.48 -1.29
CA MET A 58 -4.12 -8.17 -0.51
C MET A 58 -3.92 -8.46 0.97
N GLU A 59 -3.39 -9.62 1.34
CA GLU A 59 -3.08 -9.98 2.73
C GLU A 59 -2.18 -8.92 3.38
N PHE A 60 -1.10 -8.54 2.70
CA PHE A 60 -0.22 -7.47 3.16
C PHE A 60 -0.97 -6.14 3.34
N CYS A 61 -1.83 -5.77 2.39
CA CYS A 61 -2.60 -4.53 2.46
C CYS A 61 -3.61 -4.53 3.62
N GLN A 62 -4.27 -5.65 3.92
CA GLN A 62 -5.18 -5.76 5.07
C GLN A 62 -4.42 -5.54 6.38
N THR A 63 -3.29 -6.24 6.56
CA THR A 63 -2.43 -6.07 7.73
C THR A 63 -1.96 -4.63 7.85
N HIS A 64 -1.50 -4.04 6.74
CA HIS A 64 -1.01 -2.66 6.72
C HIS A 64 -2.09 -1.64 7.14
N VAL A 65 -3.32 -1.77 6.62
CA VAL A 65 -4.43 -0.88 6.99
C VAL A 65 -4.82 -1.08 8.46
N SER A 66 -4.91 -2.33 8.91
CA SER A 66 -5.21 -2.64 10.32
C SER A 66 -4.18 -2.03 11.26
N ASP A 67 -2.90 -2.14 10.94
CA ASP A 67 -1.80 -1.60 11.73
C ASP A 67 -1.78 -0.07 11.70
N PHE A 68 -2.09 0.53 10.55
CA PHE A 68 -2.22 1.98 10.44
C PHE A 68 -3.32 2.50 11.37
N GLU A 69 -4.51 1.90 11.32
CA GLU A 69 -5.64 2.32 12.15
C GLU A 69 -5.35 2.17 13.65
N LYS A 70 -4.83 1.01 14.07
CA LYS A 70 -4.46 0.75 15.48
C LYS A 70 -3.45 1.77 16.01
N ASN A 71 -2.56 2.27 15.16
CA ASN A 71 -1.47 3.15 15.54
C ASN A 71 -1.66 4.61 15.06
N LYS A 72 -2.82 4.96 14.50
CA LYS A 72 -3.04 6.28 13.86
C LYS A 72 -2.73 7.44 14.80
N ALA A 73 -3.20 7.37 16.05
CA ALA A 73 -2.94 8.40 17.07
C ALA A 73 -1.45 8.55 17.42
N LYS A 74 -0.71 7.44 17.42
CA LYS A 74 0.75 7.44 17.63
C LYS A 74 1.46 8.06 16.43
N TYR A 75 1.09 7.65 15.21
CA TYR A 75 1.69 8.15 13.98
C TYR A 75 1.38 9.64 13.73
N ALA A 76 0.23 10.14 14.18
CA ALA A 76 -0.14 11.55 14.05
C ALA A 76 0.88 12.50 14.71
N ARG A 77 1.63 12.02 15.70
CA ARG A 77 2.68 12.79 16.41
C ARG A 77 4.07 12.62 15.78
N MET A 78 4.22 11.77 14.77
CA MET A 78 5.48 11.48 14.11
C MET A 78 5.63 12.31 12.83
N HIS A 79 6.86 12.71 12.52
CA HIS A 79 7.19 13.20 11.19
C HIS A 79 6.90 12.12 10.13
N GLY A 80 6.36 12.52 8.98
CA GLY A 80 6.02 11.59 7.90
C GLY A 80 4.65 10.91 8.01
N ILE A 81 3.74 11.40 8.86
CA ILE A 81 2.35 10.89 8.90
C ILE A 81 1.66 10.93 7.53
N GLN A 82 1.93 11.96 6.71
CA GLN A 82 1.33 12.10 5.39
C GLN A 82 1.73 10.95 4.45
N GLU A 83 2.99 10.52 4.51
CA GLU A 83 3.48 9.37 3.74
C GLU A 83 2.79 8.06 4.17
N ARG A 84 2.63 7.86 5.48
CA ARG A 84 1.92 6.70 6.03
C ARG A 84 0.44 6.70 5.68
N LEU A 85 -0.21 7.85 5.75
CA LEU A 85 -1.60 8.04 5.35
C LEU A 85 -1.79 7.80 3.85
N GLY A 86 -0.85 8.29 3.03
CA GLY A 86 -0.80 8.04 1.59
C GLY A 86 -0.62 6.55 1.26
N ALA A 87 0.25 5.85 1.99
CA ALA A 87 0.46 4.42 1.88
C ALA A 87 -0.82 3.62 2.26
N ALA A 88 -1.43 3.92 3.41
CA ALA A 88 -2.68 3.30 3.85
C ALA A 88 -3.82 3.51 2.85
N ARG A 89 -3.92 4.71 2.27
CA ARG A 89 -4.88 5.00 1.19
C ARG A 89 -4.66 4.12 -0.04
N ILE A 90 -3.41 3.91 -0.46
CA ILE A 90 -3.13 3.04 -1.62
C ILE A 90 -3.45 1.58 -1.27
N ALA A 91 -3.17 1.15 -0.05
CA ALA A 91 -3.57 -0.18 0.44
C ALA A 91 -5.09 -0.37 0.35
N CYS A 92 -5.90 0.58 0.84
CA CYS A 92 -7.36 0.54 0.66
C CYS A 92 -7.75 0.49 -0.82
N ARG A 93 -7.07 1.24 -1.70
CA ARG A 93 -7.34 1.19 -3.14
C ARG A 93 -7.08 -0.20 -3.73
N ILE A 94 -5.98 -0.86 -3.35
CA ILE A 94 -5.67 -2.26 -3.74
C ILE A 94 -6.83 -3.17 -3.32
N LEU A 95 -7.26 -3.08 -2.06
CA LEU A 95 -8.33 -3.91 -1.49
C LEU A 95 -9.67 -3.67 -2.17
N LEU A 96 -10.01 -2.41 -2.48
CA LEU A 96 -11.24 -2.09 -3.22
C LEU A 96 -11.22 -2.61 -4.66
N LYS A 97 -10.05 -2.64 -5.30
CA LYS A 97 -9.92 -3.13 -6.68
C LYS A 97 -9.97 -4.65 -6.77
N TYR A 98 -9.27 -5.35 -5.87
CA TYR A 98 -9.06 -6.80 -5.97
C TYR A 98 -9.85 -7.62 -4.94
N GLY A 99 -10.48 -6.95 -3.97
CA GLY A 99 -11.30 -7.56 -2.93
C GLY A 99 -12.67 -8.11 -3.34
N PRO A 100 -13.36 -7.60 -4.38
CA PRO A 100 -14.64 -8.19 -4.80
C PRO A 100 -14.51 -9.69 -5.09
N GLY A 101 -15.37 -10.51 -4.45
CA GLY A 101 -15.35 -11.97 -4.55
C GLY A 101 -14.41 -12.67 -3.54
N LYS A 102 -13.57 -11.93 -2.83
CA LYS A 102 -12.67 -12.46 -1.78
C LYS A 102 -12.98 -11.90 -0.39
N LEU A 103 -13.49 -10.68 -0.32
CA LEU A 103 -13.87 -9.99 0.92
C LEU A 103 -15.37 -9.91 1.07
N SER A 104 -15.84 -9.85 2.32
CA SER A 104 -17.24 -9.59 2.61
C SER A 104 -17.65 -8.18 2.15
N LYS A 105 -18.94 -8.01 1.87
CA LYS A 105 -19.50 -6.70 1.52
C LYS A 105 -19.18 -5.64 2.58
N LYS A 106 -19.25 -6.01 3.86
CA LYS A 106 -18.93 -5.12 4.97
C LYS A 106 -17.48 -4.65 4.94
N GLU A 107 -16.53 -5.56 4.72
CA GLU A 107 -15.11 -5.18 4.61
C GLU A 107 -14.85 -4.22 3.45
N ILE A 108 -15.50 -4.43 2.30
CA ILE A 108 -15.40 -3.51 1.15
C ILE A 108 -15.94 -2.12 1.50
N GLU A 109 -17.09 -2.05 2.18
CA GLU A 109 -17.68 -0.79 2.65
C GLU A 109 -16.76 -0.08 3.66
N ASP A 110 -16.19 -0.83 4.61
CA ASP A 110 -15.24 -0.31 5.60
C ASP A 110 -13.99 0.28 4.92
N TYR A 111 -13.37 -0.46 3.98
CA TYR A 111 -12.22 0.05 3.21
C TYR A 111 -12.59 1.25 2.34
N GLN A 112 -13.81 1.32 1.84
CA GLN A 112 -14.28 2.47 1.06
C GLN A 112 -14.42 3.71 1.94
N SER A 113 -14.95 3.56 3.15
CA SER A 113 -15.05 4.62 4.15
C SER A 113 -13.66 5.13 4.55
N GLN A 114 -12.74 4.22 4.89
CA GLN A 114 -11.36 4.54 5.23
C GLN A 114 -10.64 5.27 4.10
N PHE A 115 -10.77 4.80 2.86
CA PHE A 115 -10.18 5.46 1.69
C PHE A 115 -10.64 6.92 1.56
N ARG A 116 -11.94 7.18 1.73
CA ARG A 116 -12.50 8.54 1.67
C ARG A 116 -11.98 9.40 2.82
N ALA A 117 -11.94 8.87 4.03
CA ALA A 117 -11.42 9.58 5.21
C ALA A 117 -9.95 9.96 5.03
N TYR A 118 -9.11 9.05 4.54
CA TYR A 118 -7.69 9.34 4.28
C TYR A 118 -7.49 10.37 3.17
N MET A 119 -8.30 10.34 2.11
CA MET A 119 -8.28 11.35 1.06
C MET A 119 -8.65 12.74 1.59
N ALA A 120 -9.69 12.83 2.43
CA ALA A 120 -10.10 14.10 3.04
C ALA A 120 -8.99 14.68 3.92
N GLU A 121 -8.39 13.85 4.78
CA GLU A 121 -7.31 14.26 5.68
C GLU A 121 -6.04 14.70 4.92
N LEU A 122 -5.69 14.01 3.83
CA LEU A 122 -4.59 14.44 2.95
C LEU A 122 -4.88 15.79 2.27
N THR A 123 -6.12 16.00 1.83
CA THR A 123 -6.53 17.24 1.15
C THR A 123 -6.50 18.43 2.11
N GLU A 124 -7.03 18.26 3.32
CA GLU A 124 -6.98 19.28 4.37
C GLU A 124 -5.54 19.69 4.68
N LYS A 125 -4.65 18.72 4.92
CA LYS A 125 -3.24 18.99 5.21
C LYS A 125 -2.50 19.66 4.05
N HIS A 126 -2.83 19.32 2.80
CA HIS A 126 -2.25 19.97 1.63
C HIS A 126 -2.69 21.43 1.50
N ASN A 127 -3.96 21.73 1.83
CA ASN A 127 -4.49 23.10 1.78
C ASN A 127 -3.93 23.99 2.90
N VAL A 128 -3.61 23.42 4.08
CA VAL A 128 -3.02 24.16 5.20
C VAL A 128 -1.55 24.54 4.96
N MET A 129 -0.81 23.80 4.12
CA MET A 129 0.61 24.07 3.83
C MET A 129 0.84 24.97 2.59
N ARG A 130 -0.22 25.50 1.97
CA ARG A 130 -0.11 26.53 0.92
C ARG A 130 -0.12 27.93 1.54
N TRP A 131 0.91 28.28 2.29
CA TRP A 131 1.20 29.65 2.73
C TRP A 131 2.70 29.89 2.72
#